data_AF-A0A2V9K698-F1
#
_entry.id   AF-A0A2V9K698-F1
#
_cell.length_a   1.000
_cell.length_b   1.000
_cell.length_c   1.000
_cell.angle_alpha   90.00
_cell.angle_beta   90.00
_cell.angle_gamma   90.00
#
_symmetry.space_group_name_H-M   'P 1'
#
loop_
_entity.id
_entity.type
_entity.pdbx_description
1 polymer ?
#
loop_
_entity_poly.entity_id
_entity_poly.type
_entity_poly.pdbx_seq_one_letter_code
_entity_poly.pdbx_strand_id
1 'polypeptide(L)'
;MGTESQAIKQGPLQSLKWIRGSLIFLALLVVARFFLEVVGVSPSTTRYLSSSAAVFLIAIYLGTVAPLRGVTRTVNLILPAVILAAWMEVWVVLATLVSAVLRLERSHFADKEDYGNWSHLGQHIWGHMEELVVFGVAALVLMSVTFLLRRWPVTVGPGAILAALVVLRYWAEAMDIAPTTAAAWSSTVAVLVCGFYLGGVGPRVGLNSAAQLFIPSIVIGWVWRFWAFLAAVLSASFPFYRTHFFDPSGGRTFVRLAQLLGASILEGFVAGLVVWGTAIWISRATRRAVAT
;
A
#
# COMPACT_ATOMS: atom_id res chain seq x y z
N MET A 1 26.61 40.44 4.16
CA MET A 1 26.60 39.24 5.03
C MET A 1 25.21 39.08 5.59
N GLY A 2 24.42 38.08 5.15
CA GLY A 2 23.06 37.91 5.68
C GLY A 2 22.10 36.97 4.95
N THR A 3 22.54 36.07 4.07
CA THR A 3 21.63 35.24 3.26
C THR A 3 21.90 33.73 3.30
N GLU A 4 22.82 33.24 4.15
CA GLU A 4 23.11 31.79 4.25
C GLU A 4 22.61 31.14 5.56
N SER A 5 22.09 31.92 6.51
CA SER A 5 21.75 31.42 7.87
C SER A 5 20.29 31.00 8.07
N GLN A 6 19.45 31.02 7.03
CA GLN A 6 18.05 30.57 7.15
C GLN A 6 17.76 29.21 6.47
N ALA A 7 18.71 28.67 5.70
CA ALA A 7 18.56 27.36 5.06
C ALA A 7 18.83 26.17 6.01
N ILE A 8 19.39 26.42 7.20
CA ILE A 8 19.82 25.38 8.16
C ILE A 8 19.11 25.58 9.49
N LYS A 9 17.77 25.42 9.53
CA LYS A 9 17.02 25.19 10.78
C LYS A 9 15.58 24.71 10.58
N GLN A 10 15.29 23.96 9.51
CA GLN A 10 14.05 23.18 9.45
C GLN A 10 14.26 21.87 10.21
N GLY A 11 13.96 21.88 11.51
CA GLY A 11 14.07 20.69 12.36
C GLY A 11 13.12 19.56 11.93
N PRO A 12 13.37 18.31 12.37
CA PRO A 12 12.56 17.13 12.03
C PRO A 12 11.06 17.29 12.38
N LEU A 13 10.70 18.18 13.29
CA LEU A 13 9.30 18.45 13.67
C LEU A 13 8.48 19.21 12.62
N GLN A 14 9.10 20.07 11.79
CA GLN A 14 8.38 20.72 10.68
C GLN A 14 8.10 19.73 9.54
N SER A 15 8.94 18.71 9.37
CA SER A 15 8.75 17.66 8.37
C SER A 15 7.61 16.70 8.69
N LEU A 16 7.00 16.77 9.88
CA LEU A 16 5.92 15.87 10.29
C LEU A 16 4.52 16.48 10.14
N LYS A 17 4.41 17.79 9.89
CA LYS A 17 3.08 18.44 9.74
C LYS A 17 2.25 17.84 8.61
N TRP A 18 2.89 17.38 7.53
CA TRP A 18 2.18 16.85 6.36
C TRP A 18 1.68 15.41 6.54
N ILE A 19 2.23 14.63 7.48
CA ILE A 19 1.75 13.28 7.78
C ILE A 19 0.63 13.27 8.84
N ARG A 20 0.45 14.38 9.58
CA ARG A 20 -0.51 14.50 10.69
C ARG A 20 -1.93 14.05 10.30
N GLY A 21 -2.43 14.47 9.15
CA GLY A 21 -3.77 14.10 8.69
C GLY A 21 -3.92 12.58 8.52
N SER A 22 -2.89 11.92 7.98
CA SER A 22 -2.86 10.46 7.84
C SER A 22 -2.81 9.73 9.18
N LEU A 23 -2.05 10.24 10.16
CA LEU A 23 -2.00 9.68 11.51
C LEU A 23 -3.36 9.81 12.22
N ILE A 24 -4.02 10.95 12.09
CA ILE A 24 -5.37 11.17 12.63
C ILE A 24 -6.36 10.19 11.99
N PHE A 25 -6.34 10.07 10.66
CA PHE A 25 -7.22 9.15 9.94
C PHE A 25 -7.03 7.69 10.39
N LEU A 26 -5.78 7.25 10.57
CA LEU A 26 -5.47 5.92 11.10
C LEU A 26 -6.04 5.69 12.50
N ALA A 27 -5.83 6.65 13.39
CA ALA A 27 -6.35 6.61 14.75
C ALA A 27 -7.89 6.51 14.73
N LEU A 28 -8.55 7.36 13.93
CA LEU A 28 -10.00 7.35 13.79
C LEU A 28 -10.53 6.03 13.25
N LEU A 29 -9.80 5.38 12.33
CA LEU A 29 -10.21 4.09 11.77
C LEU A 29 -10.14 2.98 12.83
N VAL A 30 -9.07 2.92 13.63
CA VAL A 30 -8.94 1.97 14.75
C VAL A 30 -10.05 2.21 15.78
N VAL A 31 -10.25 3.48 16.19
CA VAL A 31 -11.28 3.87 17.16
C VAL A 31 -12.69 3.56 16.65
N ALA A 32 -12.98 3.86 15.39
CA ALA A 32 -14.28 3.59 14.79
C ALA A 32 -14.56 2.08 14.73
N ARG A 33 -13.58 1.26 14.32
CA ARG A 33 -13.71 -0.19 14.33
C ARG A 33 -13.96 -0.71 15.74
N PHE A 34 -13.15 -0.28 16.71
CA PHE A 34 -13.30 -0.66 18.11
C PHE A 34 -14.69 -0.31 18.64
N PHE A 35 -15.15 0.92 18.42
CA PHE A 35 -16.47 1.37 18.88
C PHE A 35 -17.61 0.56 18.24
N LEU A 36 -17.55 0.29 16.93
CA LEU A 36 -18.55 -0.52 16.24
C LEU A 36 -18.67 -1.93 16.82
N GLU A 37 -17.54 -2.57 17.14
CA GLU A 37 -17.53 -3.90 17.75
C GLU A 37 -18.11 -3.88 19.16
N VAL A 38 -17.77 -2.87 19.97
CA VAL A 38 -18.31 -2.69 21.32
C VAL A 38 -19.83 -2.53 21.32
N VAL A 39 -20.39 -1.77 20.36
CA VAL A 39 -21.86 -1.61 20.24
C VAL A 39 -22.55 -2.82 19.61
N GLY A 40 -21.81 -3.88 19.25
CA GLY A 40 -22.35 -5.16 18.81
C GLY A 40 -22.41 -5.36 17.30
N VAL A 41 -21.73 -4.53 16.51
CA VAL A 41 -21.55 -4.82 15.08
C VAL A 41 -20.62 -6.02 14.94
N SER A 42 -20.99 -6.96 14.08
CA SER A 42 -20.22 -8.20 13.93
C SER A 42 -18.79 -7.93 13.43
N PRO A 43 -17.80 -8.71 13.87
CA PRO A 43 -16.44 -8.69 13.32
C PRO A 43 -16.41 -8.87 11.80
N SER A 44 -17.37 -9.62 11.24
CA SER A 44 -17.49 -9.83 9.78
C SER A 44 -17.83 -8.56 8.99
N THR A 45 -18.42 -7.56 9.65
CA THR A 45 -18.69 -6.23 9.07
C THR A 45 -17.57 -5.26 9.39
N THR A 46 -17.05 -5.27 10.62
CA THR A 46 -16.01 -4.32 11.01
C THR A 46 -14.64 -4.65 10.40
N ARG A 47 -14.40 -5.88 9.93
CA ARG A 47 -13.19 -6.26 9.16
C ARG A 47 -12.97 -5.43 7.89
N TYR A 48 -14.00 -4.79 7.33
CA TYR A 48 -13.84 -3.84 6.22
C TYR A 48 -13.09 -2.57 6.63
N LEU A 49 -13.06 -2.25 7.93
CA LEU A 49 -12.24 -1.19 8.53
C LEU A 49 -10.90 -1.75 9.01
N SER A 50 -10.15 -2.38 8.10
CA SER A 50 -8.83 -2.94 8.42
C SER A 50 -7.78 -1.83 8.60
N SER A 51 -7.23 -1.73 9.82
CA SER A 51 -6.12 -0.83 10.15
C SER A 51 -4.84 -1.22 9.40
N SER A 52 -4.57 -2.51 9.25
CA SER A 52 -3.42 -3.04 8.51
C SER A 52 -3.45 -2.65 7.03
N ALA A 53 -4.62 -2.76 6.39
CA ALA A 53 -4.80 -2.29 5.01
C ALA A 53 -4.64 -0.77 4.91
N ALA A 54 -5.22 -0.03 5.87
CA ALA A 54 -5.15 1.43 5.91
C ALA A 54 -3.72 1.96 6.03
N VAL A 55 -2.85 1.33 6.84
CA VAL A 55 -1.42 1.69 6.93
C VAL A 55 -0.75 1.64 5.57
N PHE A 56 -0.98 0.58 4.79
CA PHE A 56 -0.35 0.42 3.48
C PHE A 56 -0.90 1.40 2.44
N LEU A 57 -2.21 1.66 2.43
CA LEU A 57 -2.81 2.67 1.57
C LEU A 57 -2.28 4.08 1.89
N ILE A 58 -2.11 4.39 3.17
CA ILE A 58 -1.50 5.64 3.61
C ILE A 58 -0.03 5.70 3.20
N ALA A 59 0.73 4.61 3.34
CA ALA A 59 2.12 4.56 2.89
C ALA A 59 2.23 4.87 1.38
N ILE A 60 1.38 4.27 0.56
CA ILE A 60 1.28 4.55 -0.89
C ILE A 60 0.99 6.03 -1.13
N TYR A 61 0.00 6.59 -0.43
CA TYR A 61 -0.35 8.02 -0.52
C TYR A 61 0.83 8.92 -0.12
N LEU A 62 1.46 8.66 1.03
CA LEU A 62 2.54 9.47 1.56
C LEU A 62 3.76 9.45 0.63
N GLY A 63 4.13 8.28 0.08
CA GLY A 63 5.21 8.17 -0.91
C GLY A 63 4.92 8.94 -2.20
N THR A 64 3.65 8.91 -2.64
CA THR A 64 3.17 9.64 -3.82
C THR A 64 3.25 11.15 -3.65
N VAL A 65 2.84 11.69 -2.49
CA VAL A 65 2.79 13.15 -2.25
C VAL A 65 4.08 13.71 -1.67
N ALA A 66 5.00 12.87 -1.18
CA ALA A 66 6.26 13.30 -0.57
C ALA A 66 7.07 14.29 -1.43
N PRO A 67 7.23 14.11 -2.77
CA PRO A 67 7.94 15.09 -3.60
C PRO A 67 7.27 16.47 -3.61
N LEU A 68 5.93 16.52 -3.56
CA LEU A 68 5.15 17.76 -3.49
C LEU A 68 5.31 18.48 -2.14
N ARG A 69 5.82 17.77 -1.13
CA ARG A 69 6.13 18.30 0.20
C ARG A 69 7.63 18.61 0.37
N GLY A 70 8.40 18.67 -0.72
CA GLY A 70 9.82 19.00 -0.71
C GLY A 70 10.74 17.84 -0.33
N VAL A 71 10.23 16.60 -0.27
CA VAL A 71 11.07 15.43 0.02
C VAL A 71 11.88 15.04 -1.22
N THR A 72 13.20 15.15 -1.13
CA THR A 72 14.11 14.95 -2.27
C THR A 72 14.84 13.61 -2.26
N ARG A 73 14.99 12.95 -1.10
CA ARG A 73 15.74 11.69 -0.97
C ARG A 73 14.88 10.59 -0.34
N THR A 74 15.05 9.36 -0.79
CA THR A 74 14.32 8.18 -0.27
C THR A 74 14.60 7.93 1.21
N VAL A 75 15.82 8.18 1.69
CA VAL A 75 16.18 8.04 3.12
C VAL A 75 15.30 8.91 4.03
N ASN A 76 14.76 10.02 3.52
CA ASN A 76 13.87 10.90 4.28
C ASN A 76 12.45 10.30 4.44
N LEU A 77 12.16 9.15 3.84
CA LEU A 77 10.93 8.38 4.02
C LEU A 77 11.03 7.37 5.17
N ILE A 78 12.24 7.09 5.68
CA ILE A 78 12.45 6.15 6.79
C ILE A 78 11.68 6.60 8.03
N LEU A 79 11.88 7.85 8.46
CA LEU A 79 11.22 8.38 9.66
C LEU A 79 9.69 8.40 9.51
N PRO A 80 9.09 8.90 8.40
CA PRO A 80 7.65 8.76 8.16
C PRO A 80 7.13 7.32 8.22
N ALA A 81 7.85 6.35 7.64
CA ALA A 81 7.44 4.95 7.65
C ALA A 81 7.45 4.36 9.07
N VAL A 82 8.51 4.62 9.85
CA VAL A 82 8.61 4.19 11.25
C VAL A 82 7.51 4.81 12.10
N ILE A 83 7.27 6.12 11.94
CA ILE A 83 6.20 6.80 12.68
C ILE A 83 4.83 6.24 12.31
N LEU A 84 4.58 5.97 11.03
CA LEU A 84 3.30 5.43 10.59
C LEU A 84 3.03 4.05 11.20
N ALA A 85 4.01 3.16 11.18
CA ALA A 85 3.90 1.82 11.77
C ALA A 85 3.72 1.91 13.30
N ALA A 86 4.64 2.60 13.99
CA ALA A 86 4.57 2.75 15.45
C ALA A 86 3.26 3.41 15.91
N TRP A 87 2.76 4.39 15.17
CA TRP A 87 1.49 5.04 15.49
C TRP A 87 0.31 4.09 15.41
N MET A 88 0.25 3.24 14.38
CA MET A 88 -0.79 2.21 14.27
C MET A 88 -0.72 1.23 15.45
N GLU A 89 0.47 0.71 15.75
CA GLU A 89 0.67 -0.25 16.84
C GLU A 89 0.28 0.32 18.21
N VAL A 90 0.59 1.59 18.49
CA VAL A 90 0.18 2.26 19.74
C VAL A 90 -1.34 2.23 19.90
N TRP A 91 -2.10 2.48 18.84
CA TRP A 91 -3.57 2.45 18.89
C TRP A 91 -4.12 1.03 19.02
N VAL A 92 -3.50 0.04 18.36
CA VAL A 92 -3.88 -1.37 18.48
C VAL A 92 -3.63 -1.86 19.92
N VAL A 93 -2.43 -1.66 20.46
CA VAL A 93 -2.09 -2.01 21.85
C VAL A 93 -3.02 -1.34 22.86
N LEU A 94 -3.36 -0.06 22.64
CA LEU A 94 -4.31 0.64 23.51
C LEU A 94 -5.70 -0.01 23.46
N ALA A 95 -6.21 -0.34 22.27
CA ALA A 95 -7.50 -1.00 22.10
C ALA A 95 -7.49 -2.40 22.74
N THR A 96 -6.39 -3.17 22.57
CA THR A 96 -6.18 -4.47 23.22
C THR A 96 -6.20 -4.36 24.75
N LEU A 97 -5.46 -3.41 25.32
CA LEU A 97 -5.45 -3.16 26.77
C LEU A 97 -6.84 -2.81 27.31
N VAL A 98 -7.54 -1.88 26.65
CA VAL A 98 -8.91 -1.49 27.06
C VAL A 98 -9.85 -2.69 26.95
N SER A 99 -9.77 -3.45 25.86
CA SER A 99 -10.58 -4.65 25.63
C SER A 99 -10.34 -5.71 26.70
N ALA A 100 -9.08 -5.95 27.06
CA ALA A 100 -8.70 -6.96 28.04
C ALA A 100 -9.11 -6.57 29.48
N VAL A 101 -8.84 -5.32 29.87
CA VAL A 101 -9.13 -4.82 31.23
C VAL A 101 -10.64 -4.73 31.48
N LEU A 102 -11.41 -4.28 30.48
CA LEU A 102 -12.87 -4.15 30.58
C LEU A 102 -13.61 -5.43 30.19
N ARG A 103 -12.91 -6.51 29.82
CA ARG A 103 -13.47 -7.80 29.38
C ARG A 103 -14.50 -7.64 28.26
N LEU A 104 -14.14 -6.88 27.23
CA LEU A 104 -15.03 -6.59 26.10
C LEU A 104 -15.08 -7.78 25.15
N GLU A 105 -15.88 -8.79 25.48
CA GLU A 105 -15.98 -10.07 24.73
C GLU A 105 -16.38 -9.92 23.25
N ARG A 106 -16.91 -8.76 22.86
CA ARG A 106 -17.34 -8.47 21.49
C ARG A 106 -16.23 -7.85 20.63
N SER A 107 -15.15 -7.38 21.24
CA SER A 107 -14.04 -6.72 20.55
C SER A 107 -13.03 -7.76 20.08
N HIS A 108 -12.54 -7.62 18.85
CA HIS A 108 -11.54 -8.53 18.29
C HIS A 108 -10.11 -8.28 18.79
N PHE A 109 -9.89 -7.22 19.57
CA PHE A 109 -8.54 -6.79 19.96
C PHE A 109 -7.93 -7.58 21.12
N ALA A 110 -8.74 -8.27 21.92
CA ALA A 110 -8.26 -9.09 23.03
C ALA A 110 -8.99 -10.43 23.05
N ASP A 111 -8.23 -11.49 23.24
CA ASP A 111 -8.74 -12.85 23.36
C ASP A 111 -9.26 -13.10 24.78
N LYS A 112 -10.05 -14.18 24.95
CA LYS A 112 -10.60 -14.53 26.27
C LYS A 112 -9.50 -14.84 27.27
N GLU A 113 -8.40 -15.40 26.78
CA GLU A 113 -7.19 -15.72 27.52
C GLU A 113 -6.48 -14.49 28.07
N ASP A 114 -6.72 -13.29 27.52
CA ASP A 114 -6.14 -12.04 28.00
C ASP A 114 -6.85 -11.49 29.25
N TYR A 115 -8.07 -11.96 29.55
CA TYR A 115 -8.91 -11.38 30.60
C TYR A 115 -8.43 -11.74 32.00
N GLY A 116 -7.75 -10.78 32.64
CA GLY A 116 -7.17 -10.95 33.97
C GLY A 116 -5.89 -11.78 34.01
N ASN A 117 -5.39 -12.23 32.85
CA ASN A 117 -4.13 -12.93 32.71
C ASN A 117 -3.06 -12.00 32.13
N TRP A 118 -2.40 -11.26 33.02
CA TRP A 118 -1.37 -10.28 32.64
C TRP A 118 -0.17 -10.88 31.91
N SER A 119 0.12 -12.17 32.13
CA SER A 119 1.20 -12.85 31.42
C SER A 119 0.85 -13.11 29.95
N HIS A 120 -0.37 -13.60 29.68
CA HIS A 120 -0.83 -13.83 28.31
C HIS A 120 -1.01 -12.50 27.56
N LEU A 121 -1.63 -11.51 28.22
CA LEU A 121 -1.77 -10.16 27.66
C LEU A 121 -0.40 -9.52 27.34
N GLY A 122 0.60 -9.72 28.20
CA GLY A 122 1.96 -9.25 27.94
C GLY A 122 2.59 -9.89 26.70
N GLN A 123 2.37 -11.19 26.49
CA GLN A 123 2.83 -11.90 25.30
C GLN A 123 2.08 -11.46 24.03
N HIS A 124 0.76 -11.24 24.12
CA HIS A 124 -0.05 -10.72 23.02
C HIS A 124 0.44 -9.33 22.59
N ILE A 125 0.65 -8.41 23.54
CA ILE A 125 1.20 -7.07 23.27
C ILE A 125 2.62 -7.16 22.68
N TRP A 126 3.44 -8.08 23.16
CA TRP A 126 4.76 -8.32 22.58
C TRP A 126 4.68 -8.75 21.11
N GLY A 127 3.68 -9.58 20.76
CA GLY A 127 3.40 -9.94 19.37
C GLY A 127 3.20 -8.71 18.47
N HIS A 128 2.43 -7.72 18.91
CA HIS A 128 2.26 -6.45 18.18
C HIS A 128 3.58 -5.66 18.02
N MET A 129 4.51 -5.77 18.96
CA MET A 129 5.82 -5.12 18.82
C MET A 129 6.68 -5.77 17.72
N GLU A 130 6.54 -7.07 17.48
CA GLU A 130 7.21 -7.75 16.37
C GLU A 130 6.59 -7.33 15.02
N GLU A 131 5.27 -7.14 14.98
CA GLU A 131 4.53 -6.64 13.82
C GLU A 131 5.00 -5.23 13.38
N LEU A 132 5.40 -4.37 14.33
CA LEU A 132 5.94 -3.03 14.06
C LEU A 132 7.06 -3.04 13.02
N VAL A 133 8.01 -3.96 13.15
CA VAL A 133 9.17 -4.04 12.26
C VAL A 133 8.71 -4.40 10.84
N VAL A 134 7.79 -5.35 10.75
CA VAL A 134 7.23 -5.84 9.48
C VAL A 134 6.44 -4.74 8.79
N PHE A 135 5.51 -4.10 9.49
CA PHE A 135 4.70 -2.99 8.97
C PHE A 135 5.57 -1.80 8.60
N GLY A 136 6.61 -1.48 9.39
CA GLY A 136 7.56 -0.42 9.11
C GLY A 136 8.35 -0.65 7.81
N VAL A 137 8.88 -1.86 7.61
CA VAL A 137 9.60 -2.24 6.39
C VAL A 137 8.65 -2.21 5.18
N ALA A 138 7.46 -2.80 5.30
CA ALA A 138 6.47 -2.82 4.22
C ALA A 138 6.03 -1.39 3.83
N ALA A 139 5.73 -0.54 4.82
CA ALA A 139 5.38 0.86 4.60
C ALA A 139 6.53 1.62 3.90
N LEU A 140 7.78 1.41 4.33
CA LEU A 140 8.94 2.03 3.69
C LEU A 140 9.08 1.60 2.23
N VAL A 141 8.90 0.32 1.92
CA VAL A 141 8.96 -0.20 0.53
C VAL A 141 7.86 0.44 -0.31
N LEU A 142 6.61 0.46 0.18
CA LEU A 142 5.47 1.06 -0.53
C LEU A 142 5.67 2.56 -0.79
N MET A 143 6.15 3.30 0.22
CA MET A 143 6.49 4.72 0.09
C MET A 143 7.62 4.92 -0.93
N SER A 144 8.67 4.11 -0.84
CA SER A 144 9.87 4.26 -1.66
C SER A 144 9.59 4.00 -3.14
N VAL A 145 8.82 2.96 -3.45
CA VAL A 145 8.53 2.60 -4.84
C VAL A 145 7.68 3.69 -5.50
N THR A 146 6.58 4.12 -4.85
CA THR A 146 5.74 5.21 -5.38
C THR A 146 6.50 6.52 -5.49
N PHE A 147 7.38 6.82 -4.54
CA PHE A 147 8.29 7.97 -4.60
C PHE A 147 9.26 7.90 -5.78
N LEU A 148 9.82 6.73 -6.09
CA LEU A 148 10.73 6.54 -7.23
C LEU A 148 10.03 6.75 -8.57
N LEU A 149 8.72 6.47 -8.67
CA LEU A 149 7.93 6.71 -9.88
C LEU A 149 7.90 8.18 -10.30
N ARG A 150 8.23 9.13 -9.42
CA ARG A 150 8.34 10.54 -9.79
C ARG A 150 9.34 10.82 -10.92
N ARG A 151 10.26 9.88 -11.21
CA ARG A 151 11.16 9.95 -12.39
C ARG A 151 10.39 9.89 -13.71
N TRP A 152 9.19 9.30 -13.69
CA TRP A 152 8.22 9.31 -14.77
C TRP A 152 6.87 9.78 -14.20
N PRO A 153 6.65 11.08 -13.99
CA PRO A 153 5.50 11.59 -13.21
C PRO A 153 4.14 11.03 -13.63
N VAL A 154 3.97 10.75 -14.93
CA VAL A 154 2.75 10.17 -15.51
C VAL A 154 2.43 8.77 -14.98
N THR A 155 3.39 8.05 -14.39
CA THR A 155 3.20 6.69 -13.87
C THR A 155 2.88 6.66 -12.38
N VAL A 156 3.02 7.78 -11.65
CA VAL A 156 2.82 7.84 -10.20
C VAL A 156 1.37 7.48 -9.82
N GLY A 157 0.38 8.14 -10.43
CA GLY A 157 -1.04 7.84 -10.20
C GLY A 157 -1.43 6.40 -10.57
N PRO A 158 -1.15 5.95 -11.81
CA PRO A 158 -1.31 4.55 -12.22
C PRO A 158 -0.68 3.55 -11.24
N GLY A 159 0.59 3.76 -10.88
CA GLY A 159 1.32 2.88 -9.98
C GLY A 159 0.72 2.80 -8.58
N ALA A 160 0.25 3.93 -8.04
CA ALA A 160 -0.42 4.00 -6.74
C ALA A 160 -1.79 3.27 -6.75
N ILE A 161 -2.58 3.43 -7.82
CA ILE A 161 -3.87 2.73 -7.96
C ILE A 161 -3.66 1.21 -8.04
N LEU A 162 -2.69 0.77 -8.85
CA LEU A 162 -2.33 -0.65 -8.95
C LEU A 162 -1.88 -1.22 -7.61
N ALA A 163 -1.08 -0.47 -6.84
CA ALA A 163 -0.67 -0.85 -5.50
C ALA A 163 -1.87 -1.01 -4.57
N ALA A 164 -2.77 -0.02 -4.55
CA ALA A 164 -3.96 -0.01 -3.71
C ALA A 164 -4.88 -1.21 -3.99
N LEU A 165 -5.10 -1.54 -5.26
CA LEU A 165 -5.91 -2.70 -5.65
C LEU A 165 -5.29 -4.03 -5.20
N VAL A 166 -3.96 -4.17 -5.33
CA VAL A 166 -3.23 -5.36 -4.85
C VAL A 166 -3.33 -5.48 -3.33
N VAL A 167 -3.13 -4.39 -2.60
CA VAL A 167 -3.28 -4.34 -1.14
C VAL A 167 -4.70 -4.73 -0.72
N LEU A 168 -5.72 -4.13 -1.33
CA LEU A 168 -7.12 -4.41 -1.00
C LEU A 168 -7.49 -5.86 -1.30
N ARG A 169 -7.05 -6.40 -2.45
CA ARG A 169 -7.28 -7.80 -2.79
C ARG A 169 -6.59 -8.75 -1.81
N TYR A 170 -5.32 -8.51 -1.51
CA TYR A 170 -4.55 -9.30 -0.56
C TYR A 170 -5.26 -9.38 0.78
N TRP A 171 -5.69 -8.24 1.32
CA TRP A 171 -6.37 -8.19 2.61
C TRP A 171 -7.77 -8.80 2.57
N ALA A 172 -8.51 -8.65 1.47
CA ALA A 172 -9.80 -9.31 1.32
C ALA A 172 -9.68 -10.83 1.38
N GLU A 173 -8.67 -11.40 0.69
CA GLU A 173 -8.40 -12.84 0.71
C GLU A 173 -7.87 -13.31 2.06
N ALA A 174 -6.95 -12.55 2.67
CA ALA A 174 -6.44 -12.81 4.02
C ALA A 174 -7.54 -12.85 5.09
N MET A 175 -8.63 -12.12 4.88
CA MET A 175 -9.79 -12.05 5.78
C MET A 175 -10.89 -13.06 5.44
N ASP A 176 -10.61 -14.01 4.54
CA ASP A 176 -11.57 -15.02 4.05
C ASP A 176 -12.87 -14.39 3.54
N ILE A 177 -12.74 -13.25 2.83
CA ILE A 177 -13.87 -12.67 2.10
C ILE A 177 -14.11 -13.51 0.84
N ALA A 178 -15.38 -13.71 0.50
CA ALA A 178 -15.80 -14.51 -0.64
C ALA A 178 -14.98 -14.19 -1.92
N PRO A 179 -14.52 -15.21 -2.68
CA PRO A 179 -13.66 -15.02 -3.85
C PRO A 179 -14.22 -14.05 -4.89
N THR A 180 -15.53 -14.03 -5.08
CA THR A 180 -16.22 -13.09 -6.00
C THR A 180 -16.07 -11.64 -5.57
N THR A 181 -16.10 -11.37 -4.26
CA THR A 181 -15.93 -10.03 -3.69
C THR A 181 -14.46 -9.63 -3.69
N ALA A 182 -13.54 -10.56 -3.39
CA ALA A 182 -12.11 -10.32 -3.50
C ALA A 182 -11.68 -10.03 -4.96
N ALA A 183 -12.27 -10.72 -5.93
CA ALA A 183 -12.00 -10.53 -7.35
C ALA A 183 -12.44 -9.15 -7.88
N ALA A 184 -13.37 -8.46 -7.21
CA ALA A 184 -13.75 -7.08 -7.56
C ALA A 184 -12.57 -6.11 -7.46
N TRP A 185 -11.55 -6.43 -6.65
CA TRP A 185 -10.31 -5.67 -6.51
C TRP A 185 -9.23 -6.08 -7.54
N SER A 186 -9.63 -6.67 -8.67
CA SER A 186 -8.71 -7.13 -9.70
C SER A 186 -7.93 -5.97 -10.35
N SER A 187 -6.59 -6.06 -10.28
CA SER A 187 -5.68 -5.09 -10.90
C SER A 187 -5.52 -5.27 -12.41
N THR A 188 -6.00 -6.38 -13.00
CA THR A 188 -5.89 -6.64 -14.45
C THR A 188 -6.65 -5.62 -15.29
N VAL A 189 -7.87 -5.27 -14.89
CA VAL A 189 -8.66 -4.22 -15.58
C VAL A 189 -7.99 -2.86 -15.40
N ALA A 190 -7.45 -2.59 -14.22
CA ALA A 190 -6.77 -1.33 -13.93
C ALA A 190 -5.53 -1.13 -14.81
N VAL A 191 -4.80 -2.18 -15.18
CA VAL A 191 -3.68 -2.09 -16.15
C VAL A 191 -4.16 -1.53 -17.49
N LEU A 192 -5.30 -1.98 -18.00
CA LEU A 192 -5.87 -1.44 -19.24
C LEU A 192 -6.25 0.03 -19.08
N VAL A 193 -6.90 0.38 -17.96
CA VAL A 193 -7.23 1.78 -17.62
C VAL A 193 -5.98 2.66 -17.57
N CYS A 194 -4.83 2.13 -17.14
CA CYS A 194 -3.56 2.85 -17.18
C CYS A 194 -3.13 3.20 -18.61
N GLY A 195 -3.41 2.36 -19.60
CA GLY A 195 -3.19 2.64 -21.03
C GLY A 195 -4.08 3.78 -21.54
N PHE A 196 -5.36 3.78 -21.16
CA PHE A 196 -6.28 4.90 -21.46
C PHE A 196 -5.80 6.21 -20.84
N TYR A 197 -5.46 6.18 -19.55
CA TYR A 197 -4.92 7.32 -18.83
C TYR A 197 -3.66 7.86 -19.51
N LEU A 198 -2.68 6.98 -19.79
CA LEU A 198 -1.41 7.39 -20.40
C LEU A 198 -1.60 7.95 -21.81
N GLY A 199 -2.49 7.35 -22.62
CA GLY A 199 -2.80 7.86 -23.96
C GLY A 199 -3.54 9.20 -23.96
N GLY A 200 -4.41 9.43 -22.98
CA GLY A 200 -5.18 10.67 -22.86
C GLY A 200 -4.45 11.81 -22.16
N VAL A 201 -3.68 11.51 -21.11
CA VAL A 201 -2.94 12.50 -20.31
C VAL A 201 -1.55 12.74 -20.90
N GLY A 202 -0.89 11.72 -21.44
CA GLY A 202 0.48 11.80 -21.97
C GLY A 202 0.73 12.99 -22.90
N PRO A 203 -0.10 13.23 -23.93
CA PRO A 203 0.07 14.39 -24.81
C PRO A 203 0.00 15.74 -24.09
N ARG A 204 -0.84 15.86 -23.06
CA ARG A 204 -1.01 17.10 -22.26
C ARG A 204 0.22 17.44 -21.42
N VAL A 205 1.11 16.48 -21.23
CA VAL A 205 2.36 16.62 -20.47
C VAL A 205 3.59 16.42 -21.35
N GLY A 206 3.44 16.52 -22.68
CA GLY A 206 4.54 16.52 -23.64
C GLY A 206 4.94 15.15 -24.22
N LEU A 207 4.23 14.08 -23.89
CA LEU A 207 4.45 12.74 -24.48
C LEU A 207 3.65 12.61 -25.80
N ASN A 208 4.24 13.11 -26.87
CA ASN A 208 3.58 13.26 -28.17
C ASN A 208 3.89 12.13 -29.16
N SER A 209 4.96 11.36 -28.99
CA SER A 209 5.29 10.25 -29.90
C SER A 209 5.02 8.89 -29.27
N ALA A 210 4.84 7.87 -30.13
CA ALA A 210 4.75 6.48 -29.69
C ALA A 210 5.99 6.09 -28.87
N ALA A 211 7.19 6.50 -29.30
CA ALA A 211 8.43 6.22 -28.58
C ALA A 211 8.45 6.84 -27.17
N GLN A 212 7.91 8.05 -26.99
CA GLN A 212 7.83 8.72 -25.68
C GLN A 212 6.89 8.02 -24.71
N LEU A 213 5.87 7.31 -25.20
CA LEU A 213 4.93 6.54 -24.37
C LEU A 213 5.48 5.16 -23.96
N PHE A 214 6.55 4.68 -24.61
CA PHE A 214 7.07 3.34 -24.40
C PHE A 214 7.57 3.12 -22.98
N ILE A 215 8.54 3.93 -22.52
CA ILE A 215 9.15 3.77 -21.19
C ILE A 215 8.09 3.86 -20.07
N PRO A 216 7.21 4.88 -20.03
CA PRO A 216 6.16 4.93 -19.01
C PRO A 216 5.24 3.70 -19.01
N SER A 217 4.94 3.14 -20.19
CA SER A 217 4.11 1.94 -20.30
C SER A 217 4.80 0.70 -19.73
N ILE A 218 6.09 0.50 -20.04
CA ILE A 218 6.89 -0.59 -19.48
C ILE A 218 7.01 -0.44 -17.95
N VAL A 219 7.24 0.79 -17.46
CA VAL A 219 7.28 1.07 -16.03
C VAL A 219 5.95 0.70 -15.36
N ILE A 220 4.81 1.06 -15.93
CA ILE A 220 3.48 0.69 -15.40
C ILE A 220 3.32 -0.84 -15.33
N GLY A 221 3.70 -1.56 -16.40
CA GLY A 221 3.61 -3.02 -16.45
C GLY A 221 4.49 -3.71 -15.40
N TRP A 222 5.73 -3.25 -15.22
CA TRP A 222 6.61 -3.79 -14.18
C TRP A 222 6.19 -3.40 -12.77
N VAL A 223 5.68 -2.18 -12.57
CA VAL A 223 5.16 -1.74 -11.27
C VAL A 223 3.98 -2.61 -10.84
N TRP A 224 3.06 -2.92 -11.76
CA TRP A 224 1.97 -3.86 -11.49
C TRP A 224 2.48 -5.22 -10.99
N ARG A 225 3.44 -5.81 -11.70
CA ARG A 225 3.99 -7.13 -11.34
C ARG A 225 4.86 -7.09 -10.10
N PHE A 226 5.55 -5.98 -9.85
CA PHE A 226 6.27 -5.76 -8.60
C PHE A 226 5.32 -5.80 -7.40
N TRP A 227 4.14 -5.18 -7.49
CA TRP A 227 3.16 -5.25 -6.40
C TRP A 227 2.63 -6.65 -6.15
N ALA A 228 2.30 -7.40 -7.21
CA ALA A 228 1.89 -8.80 -7.10
C ALA A 228 2.99 -9.66 -6.47
N PHE A 229 4.24 -9.44 -6.85
CA PHE A 229 5.39 -10.12 -6.27
C PHE A 229 5.58 -9.78 -4.78
N LEU A 230 5.43 -8.50 -4.40
CA LEU A 230 5.52 -8.08 -3.00
C LEU A 230 4.45 -8.76 -2.15
N ALA A 231 3.21 -8.87 -2.66
CA ALA A 231 2.13 -9.61 -2.00
C ALA A 231 2.44 -11.12 -1.83
N ALA A 232 3.10 -11.72 -2.83
CA ALA A 232 3.58 -13.10 -2.74
C ALA A 232 4.67 -13.27 -1.67
N VAL A 233 5.62 -12.33 -1.58
CA VAL A 233 6.66 -12.32 -0.53
C VAL A 233 6.01 -12.21 0.85
N LEU A 234 5.03 -11.32 1.03
CA LEU A 234 4.30 -11.19 2.30
C LEU A 234 3.58 -12.49 2.69
N SER A 235 2.89 -13.15 1.74
CA SER A 235 2.24 -14.45 2.00
C SER A 235 3.26 -15.53 2.38
N ALA A 236 4.44 -15.50 1.78
CA ALA A 236 5.52 -16.44 2.09
C ALA A 236 6.12 -16.22 3.48
N SER A 237 6.23 -14.95 3.92
CA SER A 237 6.72 -14.58 5.25
C SER A 237 5.70 -14.87 6.35
N PHE A 238 4.41 -14.78 6.05
CA PHE A 238 3.32 -15.00 6.99
C PHE A 238 2.36 -16.07 6.45
N PRO A 239 2.73 -17.36 6.56
CA PRO A 239 2.03 -18.45 5.90
C PRO A 239 0.61 -18.72 6.45
N PHE A 240 0.21 -17.97 7.46
CA PHE A 240 -1.16 -17.92 7.99
C PHE A 240 -2.12 -17.24 6.99
N TYR A 241 -1.63 -16.27 6.19
CA TYR A 241 -2.44 -15.60 5.18
C TYR A 241 -2.47 -16.42 3.89
N ARG A 242 -3.56 -17.15 3.66
CA ARG A 242 -3.79 -17.83 2.38
C ARG A 242 -4.30 -16.82 1.36
N THR A 243 -3.45 -16.44 0.42
CA THR A 243 -3.84 -15.56 -0.69
C THR A 243 -3.54 -16.22 -2.03
N HIS A 244 -4.23 -15.78 -3.09
CA HIS A 244 -3.99 -16.32 -4.44
C HIS A 244 -2.60 -15.94 -5.00
N PHE A 245 -1.91 -14.97 -4.37
CA PHE A 245 -0.61 -14.50 -4.83
C PHE A 245 0.49 -15.55 -4.59
N PHE A 246 0.40 -16.31 -3.50
CA PHE A 246 1.37 -17.36 -3.19
C PHE A 246 0.85 -18.35 -2.15
N ASP A 247 1.00 -19.64 -2.45
CA ASP A 247 0.70 -20.73 -1.52
C ASP A 247 2.00 -21.27 -0.88
N PRO A 248 2.23 -21.04 0.42
CA PRO A 248 3.44 -21.50 1.11
C PRO A 248 3.48 -23.01 1.37
N SER A 249 2.37 -23.74 1.23
CA SER A 249 2.29 -25.17 1.54
C SER A 249 3.07 -26.08 0.58
N GLY A 250 3.31 -25.61 -0.65
CA GLY A 250 3.99 -26.39 -1.70
C GLY A 250 5.49 -26.63 -1.53
N GLY A 251 6.09 -26.24 -0.40
CA GLY A 251 7.53 -26.35 -0.14
C GLY A 251 8.39 -25.50 -1.09
N ARG A 252 9.73 -25.59 -0.95
CA ARG A 252 10.74 -24.89 -1.79
C ARG A 252 10.45 -23.39 -2.01
N THR A 253 10.03 -22.70 -0.94
CA THR A 253 9.55 -21.30 -0.98
C THR A 253 10.48 -20.37 -1.74
N PHE A 254 11.79 -20.40 -1.45
CA PHE A 254 12.77 -19.53 -2.10
C PHE A 254 12.86 -19.74 -3.62
N VAL A 255 12.89 -20.99 -4.08
CA VAL A 255 12.97 -21.33 -5.52
C VAL A 255 11.70 -20.85 -6.23
N ARG A 256 10.54 -21.06 -5.63
CA ARG A 256 9.25 -20.63 -6.21
C ARG A 256 9.13 -19.11 -6.26
N LEU A 257 9.60 -18.40 -5.23
CA LEU A 257 9.67 -16.93 -5.26
C LEU A 257 10.64 -16.44 -6.35
N ALA A 258 11.79 -17.08 -6.54
CA ALA A 258 12.72 -16.73 -7.61
C ALA A 258 12.10 -16.96 -9.01
N GLN A 259 11.39 -18.07 -9.21
CA GLN A 259 10.65 -18.34 -10.44
C GLN A 259 9.54 -17.30 -10.67
N LEU A 260 8.79 -16.95 -9.62
CA LEU A 260 7.75 -15.92 -9.68
C LEU A 260 8.33 -14.54 -10.03
N LEU A 261 9.52 -14.21 -9.51
CA LEU A 261 10.22 -12.97 -9.87
C LEU A 261 10.59 -12.96 -11.36
N GLY A 262 11.16 -14.05 -11.87
CA GLY A 262 11.47 -14.19 -13.29
C GLY A 262 10.24 -14.07 -14.18
N ALA A 263 9.15 -14.76 -13.83
CA ALA A 263 7.87 -14.66 -14.51
C ALA A 263 7.31 -13.22 -14.45
N SER A 264 7.44 -12.55 -13.30
CA SER A 264 6.98 -11.17 -13.10
C SER A 264 7.69 -10.15 -13.98
N ILE A 265 8.98 -10.35 -14.28
CA ILE A 265 9.72 -9.48 -15.22
C ILE A 265 9.14 -9.63 -16.63
N LEU A 266 8.94 -10.87 -17.09
CA LEU A 266 8.40 -11.16 -18.43
C LEU A 266 6.95 -10.71 -18.56
N GLU A 267 6.08 -11.10 -17.62
CA GLU A 267 4.67 -10.73 -17.62
C GLU A 267 4.49 -9.21 -17.53
N GLY A 268 5.33 -8.51 -16.74
CA GLY A 268 5.27 -7.07 -16.62
C GLY A 268 5.72 -6.36 -17.90
N PHE A 269 6.69 -6.93 -18.61
CA PHE A 269 7.07 -6.44 -19.95
C PHE A 269 5.92 -6.60 -20.95
N VAL A 270 5.29 -7.79 -21.01
CA VAL A 270 4.13 -8.04 -21.88
C VAL A 270 2.98 -7.10 -21.54
N ALA A 271 2.66 -6.93 -20.26
CA ALA A 271 1.65 -5.98 -19.81
C ALA A 271 1.99 -4.55 -20.23
N GLY A 272 3.26 -4.16 -20.13
CA GLY A 272 3.74 -2.87 -20.58
C GLY A 272 3.57 -2.65 -22.08
N LEU A 273 3.78 -3.68 -22.92
CA LEU A 273 3.50 -3.61 -24.35
C LEU A 273 2.01 -3.43 -24.65
N VAL A 274 1.13 -4.10 -23.89
CA VAL A 274 -0.33 -3.92 -24.00
C VAL A 274 -0.74 -2.49 -23.62
N VAL A 275 -0.21 -1.98 -22.50
CA VAL A 275 -0.42 -0.58 -22.07
C VAL A 275 0.06 0.39 -23.14
N TRP A 276 1.22 0.12 -23.75
CA TRP A 276 1.80 0.97 -24.79
C TRP A 276 0.94 1.01 -26.05
N GLY A 277 0.50 -0.15 -26.56
CA GLY A 277 -0.39 -0.23 -27.72
C GLY A 277 -1.70 0.52 -27.47
N THR A 278 -2.29 0.33 -26.29
CA THR A 278 -3.52 1.03 -25.86
C THR A 278 -3.29 2.55 -25.80
N ALA A 279 -2.18 2.98 -25.21
CA ALA A 279 -1.86 4.40 -25.08
C ALA A 279 -1.64 5.07 -26.44
N ILE A 280 -0.96 4.41 -27.39
CA ILE A 280 -0.81 4.91 -28.77
C ILE A 280 -2.17 5.10 -29.42
N TRP A 281 -3.03 4.08 -29.33
CA TRP A 281 -4.35 4.11 -29.94
C TRP A 281 -5.19 5.28 -29.42
N ILE A 282 -5.29 5.43 -28.10
CA ILE A 282 -6.03 6.53 -27.46
C ILE A 282 -5.42 7.88 -27.78
N SER A 283 -4.09 7.99 -27.75
CA SER A 283 -3.38 9.23 -28.07
C SER A 283 -3.61 9.69 -29.52
N ARG A 284 -3.75 8.75 -30.46
CA ARG A 284 -4.11 9.06 -31.85
C ARG A 284 -5.57 9.45 -32.00
N ALA A 285 -6.48 8.74 -31.33
CA ALA A 285 -7.92 9.02 -31.37
C ALA A 285 -8.24 10.42 -30.82
N THR A 286 -7.63 10.78 -29.69
CA THR A 286 -7.86 12.07 -29.01
C THR A 286 -7.30 13.27 -29.78
N ARG A 287 -6.17 13.11 -30.49
CA ARG A 287 -5.59 14.21 -31.28
C ARG A 287 -6.37 14.51 -32.56
N ARG A 288 -6.93 13.50 -33.20
CA ARG A 288 -7.77 13.70 -34.39
C ARG A 288 -9.02 14.52 -34.07
N ALA A 289 -9.60 14.34 -32.89
CA ALA A 289 -10.79 15.07 -32.47
C ALA A 289 -10.57 16.57 -32.14
N VAL A 290 -9.32 16.99 -31.88
CA VAL A 290 -8.99 18.41 -31.60
C VAL A 290 -8.67 19.18 -32.89
N ALA A 291 -8.33 18.47 -33.97
CA ALA A 291 -8.00 19.07 -35.26
C ALA A 291 -9.23 19.27 -36.18
N THR A 292 -10.41 18.85 -35.73
CA THR A 292 -11.72 19.00 -36.39
C THR A 292 -12.57 19.99 -35.62
#